data_AF-A0A3B3CPZ4-F1
#
_entry.id   AF-A0A3B3CPZ4-F1
#
_cell.length_a   1.000
_cell.length_b   1.000
_cell.length_c   1.000
_cell.angle_alpha   90.00
_cell.angle_beta   90.00
_cell.angle_gamma   90.00
#
_symmetry.space_group_name_H-M   'P 1'
#
loop_
_entity.id
_entity.type
_entity.pdbx_description
1 polymer ?
#
loop_
_entity_poly.entity_id
_entity_poly.type
_entity_poly.pdbx_seq_one_letter_code
_entity_poly.pdbx_strand_id
1 'polypeptide(L)'
;MKYKGEWRPVYGYNTDMKFPESVCNLLDCGSPITARRRRQNSIEAVWGLGVSCDASHLMKCQKDINSHFEFSEITCSESIRLVNGDNQCSGRLEVKSNNSWSIVCEDDFDQQDAEVVCRELDCGDPSVLQGALYGETEAPEWSREFLCEGHESALLDCKSSSSSQKFCSSGKAVELTCSGHLRLVGTTSRCFGVLEIFYHREWRPAYDFKSTENWDHEVATAVCSRLGCCYAVFQQITDTFPQRNVWLIDSSCFKSPSHPCFYYDGNLQTVNRLEVLCSDSLESPNISVSSSSGVSKARNQGLQVFFGTSFSIICSSHHLYQGGIFQLIFNNSTTTLNNTLPAVNNSALFSFLEASHAHQGDYICVHHVHINSQNLTLQSQQLSLTVLVSVSLTEFIIRHVVVLLIMVVSTSALYVYFKTKSRRMQEPKRNRPVDDGPALRPRERRRRQEQRKCMHSV
;
A
#
# COMPACT_ATOMS: atom_id res chain seq x y z
N MET A 1 9.34 15.04 -44.60
CA MET A 1 7.97 14.57 -44.92
C MET A 1 7.64 14.86 -46.38
N LYS A 2 6.90 13.97 -47.05
CA LYS A 2 6.41 14.18 -48.42
C LYS A 2 5.00 14.75 -48.41
N TYR A 3 4.79 15.91 -49.03
CA TYR A 3 3.46 16.52 -49.19
C TYR A 3 3.36 17.18 -50.57
N LYS A 4 2.24 16.97 -51.26
CA LYS A 4 2.03 17.42 -52.66
C LYS A 4 3.19 17.05 -53.60
N GLY A 5 3.81 15.89 -53.38
CA GLY A 5 4.92 15.39 -54.21
C GLY A 5 6.32 15.84 -53.77
N GLU A 6 6.44 16.83 -52.90
CA GLU A 6 7.73 17.39 -52.48
C GLU A 6 8.17 16.91 -51.08
N TRP A 7 9.46 16.61 -50.95
CA TRP A 7 10.09 16.32 -49.67
C TRP A 7 10.65 17.60 -49.06
N ARG A 8 10.26 17.91 -47.83
CA ARG A 8 10.86 18.99 -47.03
C ARG A 8 11.01 18.57 -45.57
N PRO A 9 11.94 19.19 -44.82
CA PRO A 9 11.99 19.07 -43.37
C PRO A 9 10.68 19.57 -42.74
N VAL A 10 10.38 19.11 -41.54
CA VAL A 10 9.17 19.52 -40.81
C VAL A 10 9.58 20.40 -39.64
N TYR A 11 8.89 21.53 -39.50
CA TYR A 11 8.95 22.36 -38.31
C TYR A 11 7.67 22.12 -37.51
N GLY A 12 7.80 21.39 -36.41
CA GLY A 12 6.71 21.20 -35.45
C GLY A 12 6.71 22.33 -34.42
N TYR A 13 5.57 23.01 -34.27
CA TYR A 13 5.35 23.94 -33.15
C TYR A 13 5.12 23.21 -31.82
N ASN A 14 4.85 21.90 -31.89
CA ASN A 14 4.48 21.12 -30.72
C ASN A 14 5.72 20.59 -30.03
N THR A 15 5.97 21.07 -28.82
CA THR A 15 7.02 20.60 -27.91
C THR A 15 6.68 19.21 -27.34
N ASP A 16 5.42 18.80 -27.46
CA ASP A 16 4.89 17.56 -26.90
C ASP A 16 5.38 16.32 -27.67
N MET A 17 5.75 15.27 -26.92
CA MET A 17 6.30 14.01 -27.48
C MET A 17 5.30 13.17 -28.28
N LYS A 18 4.03 13.60 -28.35
CA LYS A 18 2.99 13.02 -29.20
C LYS A 18 3.34 13.06 -30.70
N PHE A 19 4.00 14.14 -31.15
CA PHE A 19 4.44 14.24 -32.54
C PHE A 19 5.52 13.20 -32.88
N PRO A 20 6.65 13.13 -32.13
CA PRO A 20 7.62 12.03 -32.25
C PRO A 20 7.00 10.65 -32.18
N GLU A 21 6.12 10.40 -31.21
CA GLU A 21 5.44 9.11 -31.02
C GLU A 21 4.65 8.71 -32.26
N SER A 22 3.85 9.63 -32.81
CA SER A 22 3.07 9.37 -34.02
C SER A 22 3.95 9.11 -35.25
N VAL A 23 5.11 9.75 -35.34
CA VAL A 23 6.10 9.51 -36.41
C VAL A 23 6.73 8.12 -36.26
N CYS A 24 7.21 7.77 -35.07
CA CYS A 24 7.85 6.47 -34.84
C CYS A 24 6.86 5.31 -35.02
N ASN A 25 5.60 5.48 -34.58
CA ASN A 25 4.53 4.52 -34.82
C ASN A 25 4.18 4.37 -36.30
N LEU A 26 4.10 5.46 -37.06
CA LEU A 26 3.83 5.42 -38.50
C LEU A 26 4.94 4.71 -39.30
N LEU A 27 6.18 4.91 -38.87
CA LEU A 27 7.36 4.28 -39.46
C LEU A 27 7.61 2.86 -38.92
N ASP A 28 6.83 2.43 -37.93
CA ASP A 28 6.98 1.15 -37.23
C ASP A 28 8.40 0.95 -36.66
N CYS A 29 9.00 2.00 -36.11
CA CYS A 29 10.38 1.98 -35.60
C CYS A 29 10.48 2.21 -34.08
N GLY A 30 9.48 1.75 -33.33
CA GLY A 30 9.50 1.73 -31.86
C GLY A 30 9.00 3.02 -31.20
N SER A 31 9.41 3.24 -29.96
CA SER A 31 9.08 4.44 -29.18
C SER A 31 10.05 5.59 -29.46
N PRO A 32 9.62 6.86 -29.33
CA PRO A 32 10.50 8.00 -29.47
C PRO A 32 11.48 8.07 -28.29
N ILE A 33 12.79 8.12 -28.58
CA ILE A 33 13.84 8.35 -27.59
C ILE A 33 14.10 9.85 -27.44
N THR A 34 14.36 10.53 -28.57
CA THR A 34 14.69 11.95 -28.55
C THR A 34 13.94 12.72 -29.62
N ALA A 35 13.56 13.94 -29.29
CA ALA A 35 12.98 14.90 -30.20
C ALA A 35 13.63 16.26 -29.96
N ARG A 36 14.43 16.73 -30.92
CA ARG A 36 15.17 17.99 -30.79
C ARG A 36 14.96 18.89 -31.99
N ARG A 37 15.02 20.20 -31.75
CA ARG A 37 15.11 21.19 -32.81
C ARG A 37 16.54 21.30 -33.27
N ARG A 38 16.79 20.96 -34.53
CA ARG A 38 18.09 21.09 -35.16
C ARG A 38 18.13 22.42 -35.90
N ARG A 39 19.08 23.28 -35.51
CA ARG A 39 19.32 24.56 -36.14
C ARG A 39 20.31 24.43 -37.29
N GLN A 40 20.08 25.18 -38.36
CA GLN A 40 20.92 25.19 -39.55
C GLN A 40 21.36 26.61 -39.89
N ASN A 41 22.43 26.71 -40.68
CA ASN A 41 23.07 27.98 -41.02
C ASN A 41 22.31 28.78 -42.08
N SER A 42 21.45 28.14 -42.86
CA SER A 42 20.64 28.74 -43.93
C SER A 42 19.16 28.55 -43.66
N ILE A 43 18.37 29.55 -44.05
CA ILE A 43 16.91 29.44 -44.07
C ILE A 43 16.53 28.40 -45.12
N GLU A 44 15.86 27.34 -44.70
CA GLU A 44 15.28 26.34 -45.60
C GLU A 44 13.76 26.40 -45.54
N ALA A 45 13.13 26.08 -46.67
CA ALA A 45 11.69 25.99 -46.75
C ALA A 45 11.22 24.64 -46.17
N VAL A 46 10.51 24.72 -45.05
CA VAL A 46 10.05 23.59 -44.24
C VAL A 46 8.53 23.47 -44.29
N TRP A 47 8.01 22.28 -44.00
CA TRP A 47 6.60 22.07 -43.72
C TRP A 47 6.30 22.49 -42.28
N GLY A 48 5.51 23.55 -42.11
CA GLY A 48 4.91 23.89 -40.83
C GLY A 48 3.63 23.09 -40.60
N LEU A 49 3.51 22.45 -39.44
CA LEU A 49 2.26 21.80 -39.04
C LEU A 49 1.36 22.80 -38.30
N GLY A 50 0.07 22.82 -38.62
CA GLY A 50 -0.88 23.69 -37.92
C GLY A 50 -0.92 23.45 -36.40
N VAL A 51 -1.15 24.51 -35.61
CA VAL A 51 -1.14 24.49 -34.14
C VAL A 51 -2.18 23.53 -33.53
N SER A 52 -3.27 23.25 -34.27
CA SER A 52 -4.33 22.30 -33.89
C SER A 52 -4.13 20.89 -34.45
N CYS A 53 -2.96 20.57 -35.00
CA CYS A 53 -2.66 19.26 -35.55
C CYS A 53 -2.58 18.22 -34.42
N ASP A 54 -3.59 17.36 -34.35
CA ASP A 54 -3.54 16.14 -33.57
C ASP A 54 -2.59 15.15 -34.26
N ALA A 55 -1.45 14.89 -33.62
CA ALA A 55 -0.37 14.06 -34.15
C ALA A 55 -0.84 12.66 -34.57
N SER A 56 -1.92 12.17 -33.97
CA SER A 56 -2.63 10.92 -34.31
C SER A 56 -2.96 10.78 -35.81
N HIS A 57 -3.12 11.90 -36.52
CA HIS A 57 -3.40 11.93 -37.95
C HIS A 57 -2.48 12.89 -38.72
N LEU A 58 -1.17 12.77 -38.49
CA LEU A 58 -0.11 13.55 -39.14
C LEU A 58 -0.29 13.81 -40.64
N MET A 59 -0.72 12.79 -41.39
CA MET A 59 -0.92 12.91 -42.83
C MET A 59 -2.09 13.83 -43.22
N LYS A 60 -3.11 13.93 -42.35
CA LYS A 60 -4.30 14.78 -42.54
C LYS A 60 -4.11 16.22 -42.09
N CYS A 61 -3.06 16.51 -41.30
CA CYS A 61 -2.83 17.87 -40.83
C CYS A 61 -2.61 18.86 -41.97
N GLN A 62 -3.18 20.05 -41.82
CA GLN A 62 -2.90 21.20 -42.68
C GLN A 62 -1.41 21.54 -42.57
N LYS A 63 -0.79 21.73 -43.73
CA LYS A 63 0.64 22.01 -43.88
C LYS A 63 0.81 23.28 -44.66
N ASP A 64 1.54 24.23 -44.07
CA ASP A 64 1.90 25.47 -44.74
C ASP A 64 3.41 25.50 -44.98
N ILE A 65 3.83 26.19 -46.05
CA ILE A 65 5.26 26.37 -46.35
C ILE A 65 5.74 27.56 -45.54
N ASN A 66 6.68 27.31 -44.64
CA ASN A 66 7.35 28.35 -43.88
C ASN A 66 8.86 28.32 -44.15
N SER A 67 9.50 29.45 -43.92
CA SER A 67 10.95 29.60 -43.97
C SER A 67 11.48 29.65 -42.55
N HIS A 68 12.27 28.66 -42.14
CA HIS A 68 12.78 28.54 -40.78
C HIS A 68 14.25 28.10 -40.78
N PHE A 69 14.97 28.46 -39.72
CA PHE A 69 16.34 27.99 -39.47
C PHE A 69 16.38 26.68 -38.68
N GLU A 70 15.22 26.13 -38.32
CA GLU A 70 15.08 25.00 -37.42
C GLU A 70 14.13 23.95 -38.01
N PHE A 71 14.44 22.68 -37.78
CA PHE A 71 13.56 21.56 -38.09
C PHE A 71 13.62 20.51 -36.98
N SER A 72 12.61 19.65 -36.93
CA SER A 72 12.52 18.57 -35.93
C SER A 72 13.36 17.37 -36.37
N GLU A 73 14.24 16.92 -35.47
CA GLU A 73 15.00 15.67 -35.58
C GLU A 73 14.48 14.71 -34.51
N ILE A 74 14.06 13.52 -34.94
CA ILE A 74 13.45 12.49 -34.08
C ILE A 74 14.29 11.23 -34.17
N THR A 75 14.60 10.65 -33.02
CA THR A 75 15.25 9.33 -32.90
C THR A 75 14.27 8.38 -32.22
N CYS A 76 14.08 7.19 -32.79
CA CYS A 76 13.24 6.14 -32.23
C CYS A 76 14.11 4.97 -31.77
N SER A 77 13.59 4.12 -30.88
CA SER A 77 14.32 2.98 -30.31
C SER A 77 14.56 1.81 -31.25
N GLU A 78 13.83 1.74 -32.38
CA GLU A 78 13.85 0.69 -33.40
C GLU A 78 13.38 -0.70 -32.92
N SER A 79 13.73 -1.09 -31.70
CA SER A 79 13.66 -2.45 -31.19
C SER A 79 12.65 -2.66 -30.06
N ILE A 80 12.27 -1.60 -29.34
CA ILE A 80 11.30 -1.65 -28.23
C ILE A 80 10.23 -0.58 -28.38
N ARG A 81 9.05 -0.82 -27.81
CA ARG A 81 8.03 0.22 -27.64
C ARG A 81 7.23 0.04 -26.36
N LEU A 82 6.77 1.14 -25.80
CA LEU A 82 5.76 1.17 -24.73
C LEU A 82 4.42 1.55 -25.35
N VAL A 83 3.41 0.72 -25.12
CA VAL A 83 2.06 0.94 -25.65
C VAL A 83 1.04 1.07 -24.53
N ASN A 84 -0.05 1.79 -24.79
CA ASN A 84 -1.18 1.98 -23.87
C ASN A 84 -0.80 2.59 -22.51
N GLY A 85 0.32 3.31 -22.41
CA GLY A 85 0.68 4.07 -21.22
C GLY A 85 0.27 5.54 -21.31
N ASP A 86 0.36 6.23 -20.17
CA ASP A 86 0.01 7.65 -20.05
C ASP A 86 1.01 8.59 -20.76
N ASN A 87 2.24 8.13 -20.99
CA ASN A 87 3.31 8.90 -21.64
C ASN A 87 4.36 8.00 -22.29
N GLN A 88 5.35 8.58 -22.98
CA GLN A 88 6.38 7.83 -23.73
C GLN A 88 7.28 6.92 -22.86
N CYS A 89 7.30 7.14 -21.54
CA CYS A 89 8.12 6.43 -20.56
C CYS A 89 7.27 5.50 -19.68
N SER A 90 6.00 5.28 -20.02
CA SER A 90 5.16 4.28 -19.37
C SER A 90 4.35 3.46 -20.36
N GLY A 91 3.99 2.26 -19.96
CA GLY A 91 3.09 1.38 -20.69
C GLY A 91 3.58 -0.06 -20.77
N ARG A 92 2.86 -0.86 -21.55
CA ARG A 92 3.18 -2.25 -21.79
C ARG A 92 4.37 -2.37 -22.74
N LEU A 93 5.37 -3.17 -22.37
CA LEU A 93 6.55 -3.40 -23.18
C LEU A 93 6.27 -4.35 -24.34
N GLU A 94 6.62 -3.92 -25.54
CA GLU A 94 6.67 -4.77 -26.72
C GLU A 94 8.05 -4.66 -27.39
N VAL A 95 8.58 -5.81 -27.82
CA VAL A 95 9.92 -5.92 -28.41
C VAL A 95 9.81 -6.42 -29.84
N LYS A 96 10.50 -5.76 -30.76
CA LYS A 96 10.52 -6.08 -32.18
C LYS A 96 11.50 -7.20 -32.46
N SER A 97 11.04 -8.22 -33.19
CA SER A 97 11.95 -9.18 -33.81
C SER A 97 11.34 -9.87 -35.02
N ASN A 98 12.17 -10.18 -36.02
CA ASN A 98 11.73 -10.74 -37.29
C ASN A 98 10.55 -9.97 -37.91
N ASN A 99 10.61 -8.63 -37.85
CA ASN A 99 9.56 -7.70 -38.28
C ASN A 99 8.19 -7.83 -37.58
N SER A 100 8.13 -8.51 -36.42
CA SER A 100 6.92 -8.61 -35.61
C SER A 100 7.16 -8.12 -34.19
N TRP A 101 6.16 -7.48 -33.58
CA TRP A 101 6.21 -7.06 -32.17
C TRP A 101 5.80 -8.22 -31.27
N SER A 102 6.47 -8.37 -30.13
CA SER A 102 6.24 -9.45 -29.17
C SER A 102 6.11 -8.91 -27.74
N ILE A 103 5.29 -9.56 -26.93
CA ILE A 103 5.10 -9.19 -25.52
C ILE A 103 6.22 -9.79 -24.69
N VAL A 104 6.50 -9.13 -23.59
CA VAL A 104 7.40 -9.62 -22.56
C VAL A 104 6.56 -10.02 -21.35
N CYS A 105 6.81 -11.21 -20.82
CA CYS A 105 6.02 -11.76 -19.72
C CYS A 105 6.50 -11.22 -18.37
N GLU A 106 5.57 -10.93 -17.46
CA GLU A 106 5.91 -10.43 -16.10
C GLU A 106 6.82 -11.43 -15.36
N ASP A 107 6.59 -12.73 -15.56
CA ASP A 107 7.34 -13.79 -14.88
C ASP A 107 8.81 -13.88 -15.33
N ASP A 108 9.13 -13.36 -16.51
CA ASP A 108 10.41 -13.50 -17.21
C ASP A 108 11.12 -12.14 -17.38
N PHE A 109 10.76 -11.15 -16.56
CA PHE A 109 11.29 -9.78 -16.65
C PHE A 109 11.59 -9.23 -15.26
N ASP A 110 12.85 -8.84 -15.05
CA ASP A 110 13.32 -8.39 -13.76
C ASP A 110 13.72 -6.91 -13.72
N GLN A 111 14.29 -6.49 -12.60
CA GLN A 111 14.73 -5.13 -12.37
C GLN A 111 15.88 -4.72 -13.32
N GLN A 112 16.78 -5.65 -13.64
CA GLN A 112 17.92 -5.38 -14.54
C GLN A 112 17.45 -5.18 -15.97
N ASP A 113 16.47 -5.97 -16.43
CA ASP A 113 15.85 -5.78 -17.73
C ASP A 113 15.14 -4.41 -17.80
N ALA A 114 14.45 -4.01 -16.73
CA ALA A 114 13.79 -2.72 -16.62
C ALA A 114 14.78 -1.54 -16.69
N GLU A 115 15.95 -1.65 -16.06
CA GLU A 115 17.03 -0.66 -16.13
C GLU A 115 17.54 -0.48 -17.57
N VAL A 116 17.71 -1.57 -18.31
CA VAL A 116 18.13 -1.52 -19.72
C VAL A 116 17.06 -0.85 -20.59
N VAL A 117 15.79 -1.22 -20.44
CA VAL A 117 14.67 -0.63 -21.20
C VAL A 117 14.55 0.87 -20.93
N CYS A 118 14.53 1.27 -19.66
CA CYS A 118 14.40 2.69 -19.31
C CYS A 118 15.61 3.51 -19.80
N ARG A 119 16.81 2.92 -19.81
CA ARG A 119 17.99 3.54 -20.39
C ARG A 119 17.94 3.64 -21.91
N GLU A 120 17.51 2.59 -22.61
CA GLU A 120 17.36 2.58 -24.08
C GLU A 120 16.37 3.66 -24.53
N LEU A 121 15.31 3.91 -23.76
CA LEU A 121 14.32 4.95 -24.01
C LEU A 121 14.75 6.36 -23.53
N ASP A 122 15.92 6.50 -22.91
CA ASP A 122 16.39 7.73 -22.24
C ASP A 122 15.39 8.26 -21.19
N CYS A 123 14.66 7.34 -20.54
CA CYS A 123 13.56 7.60 -19.64
C CYS A 123 13.94 7.54 -18.15
N GLY A 124 15.24 7.57 -17.83
CA GLY A 124 15.73 7.53 -16.44
C GLY A 124 15.75 6.11 -15.84
N ASP A 125 15.47 6.01 -14.55
CA ASP A 125 15.48 4.74 -13.82
C ASP A 125 14.07 4.12 -13.79
N PRO A 126 13.93 2.79 -13.72
CA PRO A 126 12.62 2.14 -13.53
C PRO A 126 11.98 2.56 -12.19
N SER A 127 10.72 2.99 -12.22
CA SER A 127 9.97 3.46 -11.05
C SER A 127 8.85 2.52 -10.62
N VAL A 128 8.18 1.88 -11.58
CA VAL A 128 7.11 0.90 -11.34
C VAL A 128 7.27 -0.26 -12.31
N LEU A 129 7.23 -1.48 -11.78
CA LEU A 129 7.17 -2.71 -12.54
C LEU A 129 5.93 -3.51 -12.08
N GLN A 130 4.97 -3.70 -12.98
CA GLN A 130 3.72 -4.43 -12.69
C GLN A 130 3.32 -5.28 -13.89
N GLY A 131 2.66 -6.42 -13.67
CA GLY A 131 2.00 -7.16 -14.75
C GLY A 131 0.57 -6.74 -14.98
N ALA A 132 0.23 -6.46 -16.24
CA ALA A 132 -1.12 -6.19 -16.70
C ALA A 132 -1.68 -7.35 -17.53
N LEU A 133 -2.97 -7.65 -17.34
CA LEU A 133 -3.68 -8.61 -18.19
C LEU A 133 -3.74 -8.08 -19.63
N TYR A 134 -3.49 -8.94 -20.61
CA TYR A 134 -3.59 -8.62 -22.04
C TYR A 134 -4.69 -9.45 -22.70
N GLY A 135 -5.32 -8.90 -23.74
CA GLY A 135 -6.38 -9.60 -24.48
C GLY A 135 -5.86 -10.72 -25.39
N GLU A 136 -6.62 -11.80 -25.59
CA GLU A 136 -6.27 -12.92 -26.49
C GLU A 136 -5.98 -12.48 -27.94
N THR A 137 -6.63 -11.40 -28.42
CA THR A 137 -6.42 -10.82 -29.75
C THR A 137 -5.24 -9.84 -29.84
N GLU A 138 -4.68 -9.44 -28.69
CA GLU A 138 -3.49 -8.58 -28.60
C GLU A 138 -2.20 -9.39 -28.40
N ALA A 139 -2.30 -10.71 -28.21
CA ALA A 139 -1.18 -11.59 -27.93
C ALA A 139 -0.33 -11.81 -29.20
N PRO A 140 0.93 -11.37 -29.23
CA PRO A 140 1.82 -11.66 -30.33
C PRO A 140 2.33 -13.11 -30.29
N GLU A 141 3.04 -13.49 -31.34
CA GLU A 141 3.26 -14.88 -31.75
C GLU A 141 4.16 -15.72 -30.81
N TRP A 142 4.91 -15.10 -29.90
CA TRP A 142 5.84 -15.74 -28.96
C TRP A 142 6.23 -14.80 -27.80
N SER A 143 6.64 -15.35 -26.64
CA SER A 143 7.25 -14.61 -25.53
C SER A 143 8.78 -14.77 -25.50
N ARG A 144 9.47 -13.77 -24.95
CA ARG A 144 10.93 -13.81 -24.70
C ARG A 144 11.25 -13.51 -23.26
N GLU A 145 12.25 -14.22 -22.78
CA GLU A 145 12.95 -13.96 -21.53
C GLU A 145 14.24 -13.20 -21.85
N PHE A 146 14.48 -12.13 -21.11
CA PHE A 146 15.73 -11.38 -21.14
C PHE A 146 16.49 -11.64 -19.85
N LEU A 147 17.80 -11.70 -19.95
CA LEU A 147 18.71 -11.96 -18.83
C LEU A 147 19.78 -10.88 -18.87
N CYS A 148 19.36 -9.63 -18.71
CA CYS A 148 20.27 -8.49 -18.70
C CYS A 148 21.17 -8.50 -17.45
N GLU A 149 22.41 -8.05 -17.62
CA GLU A 149 23.33 -7.76 -16.50
C GLU A 149 23.13 -6.33 -15.95
N GLY A 150 22.37 -5.49 -16.66
CA GLY A 150 21.99 -4.13 -16.26
C GLY A 150 22.88 -3.03 -16.85
N HIS A 151 23.91 -3.37 -17.63
CA HIS A 151 24.84 -2.40 -18.26
C HIS A 151 24.68 -2.30 -19.79
N GLU A 152 23.85 -3.15 -20.39
CA GLU A 152 23.57 -3.21 -21.82
C GLU A 152 22.94 -1.92 -22.36
N SER A 153 23.26 -1.52 -23.59
CA SER A 153 22.73 -0.27 -24.15
C SER A 153 21.33 -0.42 -24.74
N ALA A 154 20.97 -1.63 -25.19
CA ALA A 154 19.65 -1.98 -25.67
C ALA A 154 19.22 -3.35 -25.14
N LEU A 155 17.91 -3.58 -25.01
CA LEU A 155 17.34 -4.82 -24.49
C LEU A 155 17.73 -6.04 -25.35
N LEU A 156 17.86 -5.84 -26.66
CA LEU A 156 18.30 -6.90 -27.59
C LEU A 156 19.80 -7.23 -27.48
N ASP A 157 20.60 -6.42 -26.79
CA ASP A 157 22.00 -6.73 -26.50
C ASP A 157 22.13 -7.72 -25.33
N CYS A 158 21.07 -7.85 -24.51
CA CYS A 158 21.03 -8.80 -23.42
C CYS A 158 20.97 -10.23 -23.94
N LYS A 159 21.49 -11.14 -23.12
CA LYS A 159 21.28 -12.57 -23.36
C LYS A 159 19.78 -12.85 -23.29
N SER A 160 19.24 -13.57 -24.26
CA SER A 160 17.80 -13.88 -24.31
C SER A 160 17.52 -15.34 -24.61
N SER A 161 16.44 -15.85 -24.01
CA SER A 161 15.83 -17.14 -24.33
C SER A 161 14.60 -16.88 -25.18
N SER A 162 14.46 -17.57 -26.32
CA SER A 162 13.15 -17.63 -26.99
C SER A 162 12.36 -18.79 -26.42
N SER A 163 11.17 -18.50 -25.87
CA SER A 163 10.22 -19.54 -25.50
C SER A 163 9.34 -19.86 -26.71
N SER A 164 9.05 -21.14 -26.93
CA SER A 164 8.01 -21.56 -27.88
C SER A 164 6.59 -21.34 -27.31
N GLN A 165 6.46 -20.88 -26.06
CA GLN A 165 5.17 -20.46 -25.52
C GLN A 165 4.68 -19.20 -26.21
N LYS A 166 3.42 -19.24 -26.62
CA LYS A 166 2.70 -18.11 -27.21
C LYS A 166 2.07 -17.19 -26.17
N PHE A 167 2.08 -17.59 -24.90
CA PHE A 167 1.38 -16.91 -23.80
C PHE A 167 2.22 -16.96 -22.52
N CYS A 168 2.07 -15.92 -21.71
CA CYS A 168 2.67 -15.84 -20.38
C CYS A 168 1.97 -16.79 -19.41
N SER A 169 2.74 -17.45 -18.54
CA SER A 169 2.20 -18.39 -17.56
C SER A 169 1.26 -17.71 -16.56
N SER A 170 1.59 -16.49 -16.14
CA SER A 170 0.75 -15.60 -15.33
C SER A 170 -0.47 -15.00 -16.06
N GLY A 171 -0.52 -15.09 -17.41
CA GLY A 171 -1.47 -14.35 -18.23
C GLY A 171 -1.26 -12.84 -18.23
N LYS A 172 -0.10 -12.37 -17.76
CA LYS A 172 0.24 -10.95 -17.65
C LYS A 172 1.47 -10.59 -18.45
N ALA A 173 1.41 -9.45 -19.13
CA ALA A 173 2.53 -8.82 -19.80
C ALA A 173 3.13 -7.74 -18.91
N VAL A 174 4.42 -7.47 -19.10
CA VAL A 174 5.13 -6.40 -18.39
C VAL A 174 4.54 -5.05 -18.75
N GLU A 175 4.14 -4.31 -17.73
CA GLU A 175 3.91 -2.89 -17.76
C GLU A 175 4.99 -2.21 -16.93
N LEU A 176 5.74 -1.30 -17.56
CA LEU A 176 6.78 -0.54 -16.89
C LEU A 176 6.45 0.94 -16.91
N THR A 177 6.82 1.60 -15.82
CA THR A 177 6.95 3.05 -15.77
C THR A 177 8.38 3.36 -15.40
N CYS A 178 9.05 4.15 -16.22
CA CYS A 178 10.31 4.76 -15.86
C CYS A 178 10.02 6.08 -15.12
N SER A 179 10.94 6.52 -14.26
CA SER A 179 10.87 7.80 -13.55
C SER A 179 10.76 9.01 -14.48
N GLY A 180 11.00 8.81 -15.78
CA GLY A 180 11.14 9.85 -16.77
C GLY A 180 12.40 10.68 -16.51
N HIS A 181 12.45 11.86 -17.11
CA HIS A 181 13.51 12.85 -16.90
C HIS A 181 13.44 13.54 -15.52
N LEU A 182 12.89 12.91 -14.48
CA LEU A 182 12.56 13.53 -13.20
C LEU A 182 13.09 12.66 -12.06
N ARG A 183 13.67 13.28 -11.03
CA ARG A 183 14.01 12.61 -9.77
C ARG A 183 13.93 13.58 -8.60
N LEU A 184 13.80 13.02 -7.39
CA LEU A 184 14.00 13.76 -6.15
C LEU A 184 15.33 13.33 -5.53
N VAL A 185 16.22 14.31 -5.30
CA VAL A 185 17.52 14.07 -4.67
C VAL A 185 17.46 14.55 -3.22
N GLY A 186 17.45 13.61 -2.28
CA GLY A 186 17.41 13.86 -0.84
C GLY A 186 18.14 12.79 -0.03
N THR A 187 18.26 13.00 1.28
CA THR A 187 19.14 12.21 2.15
C THR A 187 18.53 10.91 2.69
N THR A 188 17.21 10.71 2.57
CA THR A 188 16.51 9.62 3.28
C THR A 188 15.51 8.82 2.45
N SER A 189 15.09 9.28 1.26
CA SER A 189 14.12 8.55 0.43
C SER A 189 14.12 9.01 -1.05
N ARG A 190 13.69 8.12 -1.96
CA ARG A 190 13.43 8.42 -3.38
C ARG A 190 12.23 9.35 -3.62
N CYS A 191 11.32 9.47 -2.65
CA CYS A 191 10.17 10.38 -2.72
C CYS A 191 10.40 11.70 -1.97
N PHE A 192 11.61 11.95 -1.48
CA PHE A 192 11.92 13.17 -0.76
C PHE A 192 13.18 13.83 -1.31
N GLY A 193 13.10 15.10 -1.69
CA GLY A 193 14.29 15.86 -2.01
C GLY A 193 14.08 17.04 -2.94
N VAL A 194 15.20 17.50 -3.50
CA VAL A 194 15.22 18.53 -4.53
C VAL A 194 14.78 17.90 -5.84
N LEU A 195 13.82 18.52 -6.52
CA LEU A 195 13.42 18.11 -7.87
C LEU A 195 14.55 18.42 -8.85
N GLU A 196 15.12 17.36 -9.42
CA GLU A 196 16.05 17.46 -10.53
C GLU A 196 15.43 16.93 -11.82
N ILE A 197 15.76 17.59 -12.92
CA ILE A 197 15.35 17.20 -14.26
C ILE A 197 16.58 16.76 -15.05
N PHE A 198 16.44 15.65 -15.78
CA PHE A 198 17.48 15.16 -16.69
C PHE A 198 17.27 15.75 -18.08
N TYR A 199 18.22 16.54 -18.54
CA TYR A 199 18.17 17.12 -19.88
C TYR A 199 19.58 17.29 -20.44
N HIS A 200 19.78 17.03 -21.74
CA HIS A 200 21.11 17.05 -22.39
C HIS A 200 22.21 16.25 -21.66
N ARG A 201 21.87 15.09 -21.10
CA ARG A 201 22.79 14.22 -20.34
C ARG A 201 23.32 14.85 -19.05
N GLU A 202 22.60 15.82 -18.49
CA GLU A 202 22.96 16.46 -17.22
C GLU A 202 21.74 16.56 -16.31
N TRP A 203 21.92 16.13 -15.05
CA TRP A 203 20.94 16.37 -13.99
C TRP A 203 21.17 17.75 -13.40
N ARG A 204 20.14 18.59 -13.44
CA ARG A 204 20.17 19.89 -12.77
C ARG A 204 18.88 20.14 -11.98
N PRO A 205 18.92 20.93 -10.91
CA PRO A 205 17.73 21.34 -10.19
C PRO A 205 16.76 22.10 -11.10
N ALA A 206 15.47 21.86 -10.92
CA ALA A 206 14.42 22.59 -11.63
C ALA A 206 14.05 23.89 -10.91
N TYR A 207 13.85 24.97 -11.66
CA TYR A 207 13.35 26.25 -11.16
C TYR A 207 12.15 26.70 -11.98
N ASP A 208 11.04 26.97 -11.30
CA ASP A 208 9.85 27.52 -11.95
C ASP A 208 9.99 29.03 -12.12
N PHE A 209 10.09 29.48 -13.36
CA PHE A 209 10.25 30.91 -13.67
C PHE A 209 8.94 31.68 -13.64
N LYS A 210 7.78 31.00 -13.63
CA LYS A 210 6.45 31.64 -13.59
C LYS A 210 5.89 31.74 -12.18
N SER A 211 6.36 30.94 -11.24
CA SER A 211 5.93 30.98 -9.84
C SER A 211 6.52 32.22 -9.16
N THR A 212 5.67 33.23 -8.92
CA THR A 212 6.01 34.43 -8.12
C THR A 212 5.80 34.20 -6.62
N GLU A 213 5.04 33.17 -6.26
CA GLU A 213 4.77 32.70 -4.90
C GLU A 213 4.68 31.16 -4.97
N ASN A 214 5.20 30.47 -3.94
CA ASN A 214 5.23 29.03 -3.71
C ASN A 214 4.46 28.15 -4.72
N TRP A 215 5.10 27.08 -5.22
CA TRP A 215 4.48 26.10 -6.12
C TRP A 215 3.06 25.74 -5.69
N ASP A 216 2.17 25.64 -6.69
CA ASP A 216 0.82 25.17 -6.48
C ASP A 216 0.85 23.71 -6.00
N HIS A 217 0.11 23.41 -4.94
CA HIS A 217 -0.04 22.08 -4.36
C HIS A 217 -0.44 21.03 -5.40
N GLU A 218 -1.25 21.42 -6.39
CA GLU A 218 -1.65 20.54 -7.50
C GLU A 218 -0.45 20.09 -8.34
N VAL A 219 0.52 20.97 -8.55
CA VAL A 219 1.73 20.69 -9.32
C VAL A 219 2.64 19.74 -8.55
N ALA A 220 2.86 19.98 -7.25
CA ALA A 220 3.65 19.10 -6.41
C ALA A 220 3.04 17.70 -6.34
N THR A 221 1.71 17.61 -6.25
CA THR A 221 0.97 16.33 -6.30
C THR A 221 1.20 15.61 -7.62
N ALA A 222 1.15 16.32 -8.74
CA ALA A 222 1.41 15.74 -10.06
C ALA A 222 2.86 15.22 -10.21
N VAL A 223 3.85 15.92 -9.65
CA VAL A 223 5.24 15.46 -9.60
C VAL A 223 5.36 14.18 -8.78
N CYS A 224 4.77 14.14 -7.58
CA CYS A 224 4.78 12.95 -6.74
C CYS A 224 4.17 11.73 -7.46
N SER A 225 3.00 11.90 -8.07
CA SER A 225 2.36 10.85 -8.86
C SER A 225 3.25 10.32 -9.98
N ARG A 226 3.97 11.21 -10.69
CA ARG A 226 4.86 10.84 -11.81
C ARG A 226 6.08 10.04 -11.36
N LEU A 227 6.53 10.23 -10.12
CA LEU A 227 7.63 9.48 -9.52
C LEU A 227 7.17 8.16 -8.88
N GLY A 228 5.87 7.82 -8.99
CA GLY A 228 5.28 6.68 -8.30
C GLY A 228 5.29 6.86 -6.77
N CYS A 229 5.23 8.10 -6.31
CA CYS A 229 5.11 8.50 -4.91
C CYS A 229 3.66 8.93 -4.64
N CYS A 230 3.15 8.77 -3.41
CA CYS A 230 1.73 8.99 -3.12
C CYS A 230 1.29 10.45 -3.30
N TYR A 231 1.49 11.30 -2.29
CA TYR A 231 0.96 12.66 -2.26
C TYR A 231 2.02 13.64 -1.74
N ALA A 232 1.95 14.90 -2.18
CA ALA A 232 2.85 15.96 -1.78
C ALA A 232 2.53 16.46 -0.36
N VAL A 233 3.36 16.14 0.63
CA VAL A 233 3.10 16.47 2.04
C VAL A 233 3.61 17.86 2.41
N PHE A 234 4.65 18.35 1.74
CA PHE A 234 5.35 19.56 2.17
C PHE A 234 6.13 20.21 1.02
N GLN A 235 6.17 21.54 1.08
CA GLN A 235 6.97 22.40 0.20
C GLN A 235 7.82 23.32 1.10
N GLN A 236 9.13 23.31 0.91
CA GLN A 236 10.03 24.25 1.60
C GLN A 236 10.97 24.91 0.60
N ILE A 237 11.10 26.22 0.75
CA ILE A 237 12.17 26.98 0.11
C ILE A 237 13.35 26.96 1.09
N THR A 238 14.43 26.26 0.73
CA THR A 238 15.69 26.31 1.47
C THR A 238 16.72 27.14 0.70
N ASP A 239 17.43 27.98 1.44
CA ASP A 239 18.48 28.82 0.88
C ASP A 239 19.82 28.08 0.89
N THR A 240 20.68 28.39 -0.10
CA THR A 240 22.14 28.09 -0.20
C THR A 240 22.63 26.76 -0.80
N PHE A 241 22.71 26.61 -2.13
CA PHE A 241 23.82 25.83 -2.75
C PHE A 241 24.74 26.81 -3.50
N PRO A 242 26.05 26.56 -3.59
CA PRO A 242 26.94 27.32 -4.44
C PRO A 242 26.57 27.05 -5.91
N GLN A 243 26.38 28.13 -6.67
CA GLN A 243 26.44 28.23 -8.13
C GLN A 243 26.38 26.89 -8.90
N ARG A 244 25.20 26.28 -9.01
CA ARG A 244 24.93 25.27 -10.04
C ARG A 244 23.89 25.81 -11.01
N ASN A 245 24.08 25.54 -12.30
CA ASN A 245 23.11 25.86 -13.33
C ASN A 245 21.79 25.13 -13.02
N VAL A 246 20.66 25.79 -13.30
CA VAL A 246 19.32 25.24 -13.07
C VAL A 246 18.58 25.08 -14.40
N TRP A 247 17.59 24.20 -14.42
CA TRP A 247 16.64 24.11 -15.52
C TRP A 247 15.45 25.03 -15.28
N LEU A 248 15.24 25.99 -16.17
CA LEU A 248 14.07 26.86 -16.13
C LEU A 248 12.86 26.10 -16.70
N ILE A 249 11.84 25.96 -15.86
CA ILE A 249 10.62 25.22 -16.18
C ILE A 249 9.38 26.06 -15.96
N ASP A 250 8.31 25.73 -16.69
CA ASP A 250 6.96 26.18 -16.36
C ASP A 250 6.27 25.02 -15.66
N SER A 251 6.10 25.10 -14.35
CA SER A 251 5.64 23.96 -13.55
C SER A 251 4.19 23.54 -13.86
N SER A 252 3.41 24.39 -14.54
CA SER A 252 2.09 24.00 -15.04
C SER A 252 2.14 22.82 -16.03
N CYS A 253 3.31 22.54 -16.62
CA CYS A 253 3.57 21.34 -17.42
C CYS A 253 3.27 20.04 -16.67
N PHE A 254 3.40 19.98 -15.34
CA PHE A 254 3.14 18.75 -14.60
C PHE A 254 1.65 18.43 -14.52
N LYS A 255 0.77 19.43 -14.68
CA LYS A 255 -0.68 19.26 -14.69
C LYS A 255 -1.21 18.62 -15.98
N SER A 256 -0.41 18.62 -17.05
CA SER A 256 -0.79 18.00 -18.32
C SER A 256 0.27 16.99 -18.75
N PRO A 257 -0.11 15.74 -19.09
CA PRO A 257 0.84 14.75 -19.59
C PRO A 257 1.47 15.17 -20.93
N SER A 258 0.88 16.14 -21.63
CA SER A 258 1.28 16.52 -22.98
C SER A 258 2.48 17.46 -23.04
N HIS A 259 2.65 18.41 -22.10
CA HIS A 259 3.68 19.46 -22.22
C HIS A 259 5.03 19.08 -21.62
N PRO A 260 6.15 19.17 -22.36
CA PRO A 260 7.47 19.00 -21.76
C PRO A 260 7.76 20.17 -20.84
N CYS A 261 8.29 19.85 -19.66
CA CYS A 261 8.50 20.83 -18.61
C CYS A 261 9.64 21.82 -18.85
N PHE A 262 10.45 21.63 -19.90
CA PHE A 262 11.69 22.38 -20.09
C PHE A 262 11.61 23.38 -21.25
N TYR A 263 12.12 24.61 -21.02
CA TYR A 263 12.09 25.67 -22.03
C TYR A 263 13.49 26.18 -22.44
N TYR A 264 14.41 26.54 -21.53
CA TYR A 264 15.76 27.07 -21.87
C TYR A 264 16.82 26.91 -20.77
N ASP A 265 18.11 26.91 -21.14
CA ASP A 265 19.28 26.90 -20.22
C ASP A 265 19.44 28.25 -19.52
N GLY A 266 19.34 28.27 -18.19
CA GLY A 266 19.38 29.48 -17.37
C GLY A 266 20.62 29.53 -16.49
N ASN A 267 21.48 30.52 -16.71
CA ASN A 267 22.63 30.80 -15.85
C ASN A 267 22.24 31.87 -14.81
N LEU A 268 21.54 31.45 -13.75
CA LEU A 268 21.05 32.35 -12.71
C LEU A 268 21.84 32.12 -11.41
N GLN A 269 22.55 33.16 -10.96
CA GLN A 269 23.49 33.07 -9.84
C GLN A 269 22.86 33.10 -8.44
N THR A 270 21.56 33.37 -8.33
CA THR A 270 20.82 33.33 -7.07
C THR A 270 19.39 32.88 -7.35
N VAL A 271 19.04 31.69 -6.89
CA VAL A 271 17.73 31.09 -7.16
C VAL A 271 17.23 30.38 -5.92
N ASN A 272 16.00 30.70 -5.50
CA ASN A 272 15.29 30.00 -4.44
C ASN A 272 15.11 28.52 -4.85
N ARG A 273 15.51 27.59 -3.98
CA ARG A 273 15.28 26.16 -4.24
C ARG A 273 13.84 25.79 -3.96
N LEU A 274 13.34 24.80 -4.69
CA LEU A 274 12.14 24.08 -4.32
C LEU A 274 12.51 22.66 -3.90
N GLU A 275 12.29 22.34 -2.64
CA GLU A 275 12.28 20.96 -2.15
C GLU A 275 10.84 20.46 -2.16
N VAL A 276 10.61 19.30 -2.81
CA VAL A 276 9.32 18.61 -2.83
C VAL A 276 9.43 17.39 -1.92
N LEU A 277 8.61 17.36 -0.86
CA LEU A 277 8.43 16.18 -0.02
C LEU A 277 7.18 15.44 -0.49
N CYS A 278 7.39 14.34 -1.20
CA CYS A 278 6.34 13.34 -1.43
C CYS A 278 6.37 12.34 -0.27
N SER A 279 5.21 11.94 0.25
CA SER A 279 5.17 10.86 1.24
C SER A 279 5.29 9.52 0.54
N ASP A 280 6.20 8.70 1.05
CA ASP A 280 6.52 7.36 0.56
C ASP A 280 5.41 6.32 0.74
N SER A 281 4.42 6.61 1.57
CA SER A 281 3.20 5.82 1.77
C SER A 281 2.43 6.54 2.85
N LEU A 282 1.14 6.75 2.64
CA LEU A 282 0.25 6.93 3.79
C LEU A 282 0.19 5.58 4.51
N GLU A 283 1.17 5.33 5.38
CA GLU A 283 1.22 4.10 6.15
C GLU A 283 -0.06 4.00 6.96
N SER A 284 -0.83 2.94 6.72
CA SER A 284 -2.02 2.64 7.50
C SER A 284 -1.65 2.59 8.98
N PRO A 285 -2.48 3.13 9.88
CA PRO A 285 -2.20 3.05 11.32
C PRO A 285 -2.07 1.59 11.74
N ASN A 286 -1.07 1.31 12.55
CA ASN A 286 -0.86 -0.01 13.12
C ASN A 286 -1.83 -0.23 14.29
N ILE A 287 -2.39 -1.43 14.36
CA ILE A 287 -3.29 -1.87 15.42
C ILE A 287 -2.67 -3.06 16.16
N SER A 288 -2.59 -2.98 17.48
CA SER A 288 -1.99 -4.03 18.30
C SER A 288 -2.74 -4.21 19.63
N VAL A 289 -2.50 -5.33 20.31
CA VAL A 289 -3.10 -5.65 21.61
C VAL A 289 -2.00 -5.84 22.63
N SER A 290 -2.19 -5.25 23.80
CA SER A 290 -1.36 -5.45 24.98
C SER A 290 -2.23 -6.00 26.11
N SER A 291 -1.73 -7.00 26.85
CA SER A 291 -2.38 -7.52 28.06
C SER A 291 -1.36 -7.74 29.16
N SER A 292 -1.78 -7.45 30.40
CA SER A 292 -0.99 -7.60 31.62
C SER A 292 -0.72 -9.06 32.00
N SER A 293 -1.45 -10.02 31.42
CA SER A 293 -1.48 -11.43 31.86
C SER A 293 -1.22 -12.45 30.75
N GLY A 294 -0.65 -12.01 29.63
CA GLY A 294 -0.12 -12.87 28.56
C GLY A 294 -0.98 -12.85 27.29
N VAL A 295 -0.37 -12.38 26.21
CA VAL A 295 -0.94 -12.43 24.85
C VAL A 295 -0.27 -13.59 24.11
N SER A 296 -1.04 -14.58 23.67
CA SER A 296 -0.52 -15.66 22.81
C SER A 296 -0.76 -15.34 21.33
N LYS A 297 0.32 -15.23 20.56
CA LYS A 297 0.26 -15.05 19.10
C LYS A 297 0.13 -16.43 18.44
N ALA A 298 -1.06 -16.82 18.01
CA ALA A 298 -1.25 -18.07 17.27
C ALA A 298 -0.70 -17.89 15.84
N ARG A 299 0.05 -18.88 15.34
CA ARG A 299 0.88 -18.78 14.12
C ARG A 299 0.12 -18.46 12.83
N ASN A 300 -1.22 -18.37 12.82
CA ASN A 300 -2.05 -17.94 11.68
C ASN A 300 -3.53 -17.60 12.05
N GLN A 301 -3.86 -17.19 13.29
CA GLN A 301 -5.28 -17.08 13.74
C GLN A 301 -5.61 -15.91 14.68
N GLY A 302 -5.04 -14.72 14.47
CA GLY A 302 -5.39 -13.52 15.25
C GLY A 302 -4.82 -13.48 16.68
N LEU A 303 -5.18 -12.45 17.45
CA LEU A 303 -4.70 -12.23 18.82
C LEU A 303 -5.67 -12.85 19.85
N GLN A 304 -5.12 -13.43 20.92
CA GLN A 304 -5.88 -14.12 21.97
C GLN A 304 -5.68 -13.46 23.34
N VAL A 305 -6.78 -13.26 24.08
CA VAL A 305 -6.80 -12.69 25.43
C VAL A 305 -7.64 -13.60 26.35
N PHE A 306 -7.25 -13.74 27.62
CA PHE A 306 -7.99 -14.58 28.57
C PHE A 306 -9.20 -13.87 29.17
N PHE A 307 -10.31 -14.59 29.33
CA PHE A 307 -11.50 -14.11 30.00
C PHE A 307 -11.16 -13.59 31.42
N GLY A 308 -11.74 -12.45 31.81
CA GLY A 308 -11.53 -11.84 33.12
C GLY A 308 -10.23 -11.02 33.25
N THR A 309 -9.40 -10.97 32.20
CA THR A 309 -8.15 -10.19 32.23
C THR A 309 -8.32 -8.79 31.65
N SER A 310 -7.49 -7.85 32.09
CA SER A 310 -7.42 -6.53 31.47
C SER A 310 -6.57 -6.57 30.19
N PHE A 311 -7.01 -5.83 29.19
CA PHE A 311 -6.28 -5.66 27.95
C PHE A 311 -6.50 -4.26 27.38
N SER A 312 -5.59 -3.85 26.51
CA SER A 312 -5.68 -2.58 25.81
C SER A 312 -5.43 -2.81 24.32
N ILE A 313 -6.22 -2.13 23.49
CA ILE A 313 -5.99 -2.03 22.05
C ILE A 313 -5.25 -0.72 21.80
N ILE A 314 -4.14 -0.80 21.09
CA ILE A 314 -3.27 0.34 20.80
C ILE A 314 -3.35 0.61 19.30
N CYS A 315 -3.86 1.79 18.95
CA CYS A 315 -3.75 2.34 17.60
C CYS A 315 -2.54 3.26 17.57
N SER A 316 -1.63 3.09 16.62
CA SER A 316 -0.43 3.94 16.48
C SER A 316 -0.20 4.29 15.02
N SER A 317 0.29 5.50 14.74
CA SER A 317 0.62 5.95 13.39
C SER A 317 2.07 6.42 13.29
N HIS A 318 2.53 6.61 12.05
CA HIS A 318 3.90 7.05 11.77
C HIS A 318 4.19 8.43 12.38
N HIS A 319 5.45 8.68 12.73
CA HIS A 319 5.84 9.85 13.52
C HIS A 319 5.65 11.21 12.84
N LEU A 320 5.41 11.19 11.53
CA LEU A 320 5.18 12.36 10.69
C LEU A 320 3.75 12.94 10.86
N TYR A 321 2.80 12.18 11.40
CA TYR A 321 1.43 12.64 11.65
C TYR A 321 1.30 13.19 13.07
N GLN A 322 1.62 14.48 13.26
CA GLN A 322 1.46 15.10 14.58
C GLN A 322 -0.02 15.33 14.92
N GLY A 323 -0.52 14.63 15.94
CA GLY A 323 -1.86 14.83 16.51
C GLY A 323 -2.98 14.06 15.81
N GLY A 324 -4.17 14.66 15.78
CA GLY A 324 -5.40 14.04 15.28
C GLY A 324 -6.13 13.16 16.30
N ILE A 325 -7.06 12.36 15.79
CA ILE A 325 -7.97 11.54 16.59
C ILE A 325 -7.96 10.12 16.04
N PHE A 326 -7.79 9.13 16.91
CA PHE A 326 -8.01 7.73 16.58
C PHE A 326 -9.43 7.33 16.93
N GLN A 327 -10.08 6.64 16.01
CA GLN A 327 -11.38 6.03 16.16
C GLN A 327 -11.19 4.51 16.12
N LEU A 328 -11.58 3.82 17.19
CA LEU A 328 -11.61 2.37 17.25
C LEU A 328 -13.02 1.90 16.92
N ILE A 329 -13.15 1.15 15.84
CA ILE A 329 -14.39 0.56 15.36
C ILE A 329 -14.32 -0.94 15.63
N PHE A 330 -15.35 -1.47 16.29
CA PHE A 330 -15.56 -2.89 16.52
C PHE A 330 -16.90 -3.30 15.94
N ASN A 331 -16.89 -4.41 15.20
CA ASN A 331 -18.11 -4.98 14.64
C ASN A 331 -18.23 -6.45 15.03
N ASN A 332 -19.31 -6.80 15.72
CA ASN A 332 -19.75 -8.16 15.96
C ASN A 332 -21.27 -8.25 15.71
N SER A 333 -21.76 -9.47 15.47
CA SER A 333 -23.15 -9.86 15.23
C SER A 333 -24.22 -9.22 16.13
N THR A 334 -23.85 -8.73 17.33
CA THR A 334 -24.79 -8.16 18.31
C THR A 334 -24.51 -6.72 18.72
N THR A 335 -23.30 -6.19 18.50
CA THR A 335 -22.86 -4.91 19.07
C THR A 335 -21.83 -4.22 18.19
N THR A 336 -22.01 -2.92 17.98
CA THR A 336 -21.02 -2.03 17.35
C THR A 336 -20.47 -1.08 18.40
N LEU A 337 -19.15 -1.10 18.63
CA LEU A 337 -18.47 -0.12 19.48
C LEU A 337 -17.74 0.89 18.59
N ASN A 338 -17.90 2.17 18.91
CA ASN A 338 -17.27 3.26 18.21
C ASN A 338 -16.75 4.28 19.24
N ASN A 339 -15.46 4.17 19.57
CA ASN A 339 -14.82 5.03 20.56
C ASN A 339 -13.73 5.87 19.90
N THR A 340 -13.64 7.14 20.28
CA THR A 340 -12.62 8.07 19.79
C THR A 340 -11.71 8.55 20.91
N LEU A 341 -10.41 8.61 20.64
CA LEU A 341 -9.41 9.14 21.56
C LEU A 341 -8.42 10.04 20.80
N PRO A 342 -7.97 11.16 21.38
CA PRO A 342 -6.93 11.98 20.78
C PRO A 342 -5.60 11.22 20.73
N ALA A 343 -4.80 11.49 19.69
CA ALA A 343 -3.47 10.91 19.59
C ALA A 343 -2.51 11.58 20.60
N VAL A 344 -1.88 10.77 21.44
CA VAL A 344 -0.81 11.16 22.38
C VAL A 344 0.46 10.41 21.97
N ASN A 345 1.54 11.14 21.67
CA ASN A 345 2.75 10.58 21.07
C ASN A 345 2.45 9.66 19.86
N ASN A 346 1.56 10.13 18.97
CA ASN A 346 1.17 9.44 17.74
C ASN A 346 0.48 8.08 17.98
N SER A 347 -0.08 7.88 19.17
CA SER A 347 -0.81 6.67 19.54
C SER A 347 -2.03 6.97 20.40
N ALA A 348 -3.00 6.06 20.41
CA ALA A 348 -4.13 6.08 21.32
C ALA A 348 -4.32 4.69 21.94
N LEU A 349 -4.58 4.68 23.25
CA LEU A 349 -4.68 3.46 24.05
C LEU A 349 -6.11 3.29 24.56
N PHE A 350 -6.80 2.29 24.04
CA PHE A 350 -8.18 1.94 24.40
C PHE A 350 -8.15 0.80 25.43
N SER A 351 -8.46 1.10 26.69
CA SER A 351 -8.38 0.15 27.80
C SER A 351 -9.70 -0.54 28.10
N PHE A 352 -9.63 -1.86 28.27
CA PHE A 352 -10.72 -2.71 28.70
C PHE A 352 -10.36 -3.33 30.05
N LEU A 353 -11.16 -3.04 31.08
CA LEU A 353 -10.89 -3.48 32.45
C LEU A 353 -11.02 -5.00 32.62
N GLU A 354 -11.94 -5.62 31.86
CA GLU A 354 -12.24 -7.05 31.96
C GLU A 354 -12.67 -7.63 30.61
N ALA A 355 -11.91 -8.61 30.11
CA ALA A 355 -12.22 -9.32 28.88
C ALA A 355 -13.42 -10.28 29.05
N SER A 356 -14.31 -10.27 28.07
CA SER A 356 -15.54 -11.09 28.05
C SER A 356 -15.91 -11.44 26.61
N HIS A 357 -16.83 -12.38 26.42
CA HIS A 357 -17.26 -12.79 25.08
C HIS A 357 -17.86 -11.65 24.23
N ALA A 358 -18.34 -10.57 24.85
CA ALA A 358 -18.82 -9.39 24.14
C ALA A 358 -17.71 -8.64 23.38
N HIS A 359 -16.45 -8.85 23.75
CA HIS A 359 -15.28 -8.22 23.14
C HIS A 359 -14.63 -9.09 22.05
N GLN A 360 -15.19 -10.26 21.73
CA GLN A 360 -14.68 -11.09 20.66
C GLN A 360 -15.19 -10.60 19.30
N GLY A 361 -14.31 -10.47 18.31
CA GLY A 361 -14.68 -10.01 16.97
C GLY A 361 -13.55 -9.24 16.29
N ASP A 362 -13.94 -8.40 15.33
CA ASP A 362 -13.01 -7.70 14.46
C ASP A 362 -12.92 -6.22 14.81
N TYR A 363 -11.68 -5.74 14.91
CA TYR A 363 -11.35 -4.37 15.25
C TYR A 363 -10.61 -3.67 14.11
N ILE A 364 -10.95 -2.40 13.90
CA ILE A 364 -10.31 -1.52 12.92
C ILE A 364 -10.01 -0.18 13.59
N CYS A 365 -8.79 0.32 13.43
CA CYS A 365 -8.42 1.67 13.82
C CYS A 365 -8.55 2.61 12.60
N VAL A 366 -9.19 3.75 12.81
CA VAL A 366 -9.26 4.84 11.82
C VAL A 366 -8.58 6.08 12.41
N HIS A 367 -7.60 6.66 11.72
CA HIS A 367 -6.90 7.86 12.14
C HIS A 367 -7.40 9.05 11.33
N HIS A 368 -8.03 10.01 12.00
CA HIS A 368 -8.45 11.28 11.43
C HIS A 368 -7.41 12.34 11.76
N VAL A 369 -6.74 12.86 10.75
CA VAL A 369 -5.72 13.90 10.90
C VAL A 369 -6.07 15.11 10.07
N HIS A 370 -5.81 16.28 10.64
CA HIS A 370 -5.91 17.54 9.93
C HIS A 370 -4.51 18.00 9.56
N ILE A 371 -4.20 17.99 8.27
CA ILE A 371 -2.89 18.37 7.75
C ILE A 371 -3.13 19.44 6.68
N ASN A 372 -2.52 20.61 6.87
CA ASN A 372 -2.48 21.71 5.89
C ASN A 372 -3.85 22.05 5.24
N SER A 373 -4.89 22.19 6.06
CA SER A 373 -6.27 22.54 5.63
C SER A 373 -7.08 21.42 4.97
N GLN A 374 -6.62 20.16 5.01
CA GLN A 374 -7.41 18.99 4.60
C GLN A 374 -7.60 17.99 5.74
N ASN A 375 -8.75 17.31 5.73
CA ASN A 375 -9.08 16.23 6.66
C ASN A 375 -8.78 14.89 5.99
N LEU A 376 -7.73 14.20 6.45
CA LEU A 376 -7.38 12.86 5.98
C LEU A 376 -7.92 11.81 6.94
N THR A 377 -8.33 10.67 6.37
CA THR A 377 -8.86 9.52 7.12
C THR A 377 -8.14 8.27 6.67
N LEU A 378 -7.38 7.64 7.57
CA LEU A 378 -6.55 6.47 7.31
C LEU A 378 -7.06 5.26 8.08
N GLN A 379 -7.15 4.09 7.45
CA GLN A 379 -7.71 2.88 8.06
C GLN A 379 -6.65 1.79 8.23
N SER A 380 -6.63 1.12 9.38
CA SER A 380 -5.73 -0.01 9.66
C SER A 380 -6.17 -1.29 8.96
N GLN A 381 -5.27 -2.28 8.93
CA GLN A 381 -5.66 -3.67 8.72
C GLN A 381 -6.63 -4.13 9.83
N GLN A 382 -7.43 -5.14 9.51
CA GLN A 382 -8.38 -5.73 10.46
C GLN A 382 -7.67 -6.60 11.49
N LEU A 383 -8.02 -6.43 12.75
CA LEU A 383 -7.53 -7.23 13.86
C LEU A 383 -8.65 -8.11 14.44
N SER A 384 -8.55 -9.41 14.25
CA SER A 384 -9.45 -10.38 14.89
C SER A 384 -8.96 -10.74 16.30
N LEU A 385 -9.83 -10.54 17.30
CA LEU A 385 -9.59 -10.84 18.70
C LEU A 385 -10.44 -12.01 19.16
N THR A 386 -9.82 -13.02 19.78
CA THR A 386 -10.51 -14.18 20.38
C THR A 386 -10.34 -14.17 21.90
N VAL A 387 -11.45 -14.35 22.63
CA VAL A 387 -11.41 -14.42 24.11
C VAL A 387 -11.42 -15.87 24.55
N LEU A 388 -10.32 -16.32 25.16
CA LEU A 388 -10.15 -17.68 25.65
C LEU A 388 -10.63 -17.78 27.10
N VAL A 389 -11.47 -18.75 27.40
CA VAL A 389 -11.75 -19.12 28.79
C VAL A 389 -10.63 -20.03 29.25
N SER A 390 -9.79 -19.56 30.18
CA SER A 390 -8.86 -20.43 30.89
C SER A 390 -9.68 -21.33 31.83
N VAL A 391 -10.20 -22.43 31.31
CA VAL A 391 -10.67 -23.52 32.16
C VAL A 391 -9.42 -24.12 32.78
N SER A 392 -9.09 -23.68 33.99
CA SER A 392 -8.04 -24.31 34.77
C SER A 392 -8.34 -25.81 34.86
N LEU A 393 -7.51 -26.62 34.21
CA LEU A 393 -7.57 -28.08 34.31
C LEU A 393 -7.54 -28.51 35.78
N THR A 394 -6.88 -27.74 36.66
CA THR A 394 -6.86 -28.05 38.09
C THR A 394 -8.21 -27.80 38.75
N GLU A 395 -8.94 -26.74 38.42
CA GLU A 395 -10.32 -26.51 38.90
C GLU A 395 -11.28 -27.62 38.44
N PHE A 396 -11.21 -27.99 37.16
CA PHE A 396 -12.04 -29.06 36.61
C PHE A 396 -11.73 -30.42 37.24
N ILE A 397 -10.43 -30.76 37.35
CA ILE A 397 -9.95 -31.99 38.00
C ILE A 397 -10.31 -31.99 39.49
N ILE A 398 -10.06 -30.92 40.23
CA ILE A 398 -10.40 -30.81 41.65
C ILE A 398 -11.91 -31.01 41.84
N ARG A 399 -12.75 -30.33 41.06
CA ARG A 399 -14.21 -30.48 41.16
C ARG A 399 -14.67 -31.90 40.86
N HIS A 400 -14.14 -32.55 39.83
CA HIS A 400 -14.51 -33.91 39.47
C HIS A 400 -13.96 -34.95 40.46
N VAL A 401 -12.72 -34.79 40.93
CA VAL A 401 -12.11 -35.66 41.95
C VAL A 401 -12.83 -35.53 43.28
N VAL A 402 -13.18 -34.32 43.72
CA VAL A 402 -13.94 -34.09 44.96
C VAL A 402 -15.33 -34.73 44.86
N VAL A 403 -16.04 -34.58 43.74
CA VAL A 403 -17.34 -35.22 43.53
C VAL A 403 -17.21 -36.76 43.53
N LEU A 404 -16.20 -37.32 42.86
CA LEU A 404 -15.95 -38.76 42.87
C LEU A 404 -15.62 -39.27 44.28
N LEU A 405 -14.80 -38.55 45.05
CA LEU A 405 -14.50 -38.89 46.44
C LEU A 405 -15.75 -38.86 47.33
N ILE A 406 -16.63 -37.86 47.18
CA ILE A 406 -17.90 -37.79 47.91
C ILE A 406 -18.81 -38.97 47.54
N MET A 407 -18.87 -39.36 46.27
CA MET A 407 -19.63 -40.54 45.82
C MET A 407 -19.06 -41.83 46.40
N VAL A 408 -17.73 -41.99 46.47
CA VAL A 408 -17.09 -43.18 47.08
C VAL A 408 -17.32 -43.21 48.59
N VAL A 409 -17.21 -42.07 49.28
CA VAL A 409 -17.45 -41.98 50.72
C VAL A 409 -18.92 -42.25 51.05
N SER A 410 -19.86 -41.72 50.26
CA SER A 410 -21.30 -41.97 50.48
C SER A 410 -21.68 -43.42 50.19
N THR A 411 -21.19 -44.01 49.10
CA THR A 411 -21.45 -45.43 48.76
C THR A 411 -20.81 -46.39 49.77
N SER A 412 -19.59 -46.10 50.24
CA SER A 412 -18.95 -46.89 51.29
C SER A 412 -19.65 -46.75 52.65
N ALA A 413 -20.09 -45.54 53.01
CA ALA A 413 -20.91 -45.31 54.20
C ALA A 413 -22.26 -46.04 54.12
N LEU A 414 -22.94 -46.01 52.97
CA LEU A 414 -24.15 -46.79 52.69
C LEU A 414 -23.87 -48.29 52.80
N TYR A 415 -22.78 -48.79 52.23
CA TYR A 415 -22.40 -50.20 52.32
C TYR A 415 -22.14 -50.63 53.77
N VAL A 416 -21.42 -49.82 54.56
CA VAL A 416 -21.19 -50.10 56.00
C VAL A 416 -22.51 -50.03 56.78
N TYR A 417 -23.38 -49.07 56.47
CA TYR A 417 -24.71 -48.96 57.08
C TYR A 417 -25.57 -50.20 56.78
N PHE A 418 -25.62 -50.67 55.52
CA PHE A 418 -26.36 -51.87 55.16
C PHE A 418 -25.73 -53.15 55.71
N LYS A 419 -24.39 -53.23 55.77
CA LYS A 419 -23.67 -54.38 56.37
C LYS A 419 -23.87 -54.46 57.89
N THR A 420 -23.89 -53.32 58.59
CA THR A 420 -24.18 -53.26 60.03
C THR A 420 -25.65 -53.53 60.32
N LYS A 421 -26.58 -53.04 59.48
CA LYS A 421 -28.01 -53.36 59.56
C LYS A 421 -28.31 -54.83 59.25
N SER A 422 -27.63 -55.43 58.28
CA SER A 422 -27.74 -56.85 57.93
C SER A 422 -27.19 -57.75 59.04
N ARG A 423 -26.07 -57.38 59.69
CA ARG A 423 -25.57 -58.08 60.89
C ARG A 423 -26.53 -58.00 62.08
N ARG A 424 -27.24 -56.87 62.27
CA ARG A 424 -28.29 -56.75 63.30
C ARG A 424 -29.55 -57.59 63.03
N MET A 425 -29.72 -58.13 61.82
CA MET A 425 -30.84 -59.01 61.46
C MET A 425 -30.52 -60.51 61.67
N GLN A 426 -29.31 -60.85 62.16
CA GLN A 426 -28.83 -62.23 62.34
C GLN A 426 -28.61 -62.68 63.80
N GLU A 427 -29.08 -61.92 64.80
CA GLU A 427 -29.14 -62.39 66.19
C GLU A 427 -30.46 -63.13 66.48
N PRO A 428 -30.43 -64.34 67.09
CA PRO A 428 -31.62 -65.15 67.33
C PRO A 428 -32.43 -64.64 68.52
N LYS A 429 -33.74 -64.52 68.33
CA LYS A 429 -34.73 -64.26 69.39
C LYS A 429 -34.66 -65.36 70.46
N ARG A 430 -34.32 -65.00 71.70
CA ARG A 430 -34.63 -65.79 72.91
C ARG A 430 -35.60 -65.01 73.80
N ASN A 431 -36.48 -65.78 74.45
CA ASN A 431 -37.80 -65.43 74.95
C ASN A 431 -37.91 -64.31 76.00
N ARG A 432 -39.09 -63.66 76.00
CA ARG A 432 -39.75 -62.81 77.03
C ARG A 432 -39.83 -63.52 78.41
N PRO A 433 -40.04 -62.83 79.57
CA PRO A 433 -41.23 -62.02 79.96
C PRO A 433 -40.89 -60.58 80.45
N VAL A 434 -41.71 -59.53 80.24
CA VAL A 434 -42.90 -59.09 81.03
C VAL A 434 -42.52 -58.95 82.51
N ASP A 435 -42.48 -57.77 83.14
CA ASP A 435 -43.61 -56.86 83.38
C ASP A 435 -43.15 -55.48 83.92
N ASP A 436 -44.12 -54.54 83.91
CA ASP A 436 -44.33 -53.36 84.77
C ASP A 436 -43.43 -52.11 84.68
N GLY A 437 -44.11 -50.96 84.49
CA GLY A 437 -43.58 -49.59 84.55
C GLY A 437 -43.46 -49.07 86.00
N PRO A 438 -43.78 -47.80 86.31
CA PRO A 438 -43.78 -46.59 85.50
C PRO A 438 -43.01 -45.43 86.17
N ALA A 439 -42.97 -44.29 85.46
CA ALA A 439 -42.92 -42.92 86.00
C ALA A 439 -41.71 -42.48 86.86
N LEU A 440 -41.04 -41.39 86.45
CA LEU A 440 -41.11 -40.09 87.13
C LEU A 440 -40.25 -39.01 86.45
N ARG A 441 -40.93 -37.88 86.22
CA ARG A 441 -40.47 -36.49 86.11
C ARG A 441 -39.47 -36.09 87.23
N PRO A 442 -38.99 -34.83 87.34
CA PRO A 442 -38.89 -33.69 86.42
C PRO A 442 -37.44 -33.09 86.50
N ARG A 443 -37.01 -31.91 86.01
CA ARG A 443 -37.45 -30.52 86.25
C ARG A 443 -36.39 -29.64 85.57
N GLU A 444 -36.79 -28.68 84.71
CA GLU A 444 -36.66 -27.22 84.95
C GLU A 444 -35.21 -26.69 84.98
N ARG A 445 -34.81 -25.58 84.36
CA ARG A 445 -35.53 -24.38 83.92
C ARG A 445 -34.56 -23.46 83.14
N ARG A 446 -35.10 -22.79 82.12
CA ARG A 446 -35.01 -21.35 81.74
C ARG A 446 -33.62 -20.67 81.82
N ARG A 447 -33.20 -19.87 80.83
CA ARG A 447 -33.83 -18.63 80.30
C ARG A 447 -33.30 -18.37 78.87
N ARG A 448 -34.14 -18.07 77.86
CA ARG A 448 -34.61 -16.72 77.42
C ARG A 448 -33.41 -15.76 77.20
N GLN A 449 -33.18 -15.19 76.02
CA GLN A 449 -34.06 -14.33 75.20
C GLN A 449 -33.73 -14.50 73.70
N GLU A 450 -34.73 -14.67 72.81
CA GLU A 450 -35.46 -13.62 72.06
C GLU A 450 -34.56 -12.86 71.07
N GLN A 451 -34.90 -12.61 69.80
CA GLN A 451 -36.17 -12.70 69.08
C GLN A 451 -35.91 -12.66 67.55
N ARG A 452 -36.69 -13.48 66.83
CA ARG A 452 -37.38 -13.30 65.52
C ARG A 452 -36.63 -12.60 64.35
N LYS A 453 -36.39 -13.29 63.23
CA LYS A 453 -37.34 -13.73 62.16
C LYS A 453 -38.10 -12.58 61.49
N CYS A 454 -37.93 -12.46 60.18
CA CYS A 454 -38.94 -12.63 59.12
C CYS A 454 -38.30 -12.23 57.77
N MET A 455 -38.72 -12.66 56.57
CA MET A 455 -39.44 -13.81 56.00
C MET A 455 -39.59 -13.48 54.50
N HIS A 456 -39.52 -14.49 53.62
CA HIS A 456 -40.10 -14.57 52.26
C HIS A 456 -39.66 -13.54 51.19
N SER A 457 -39.28 -13.90 49.95
CA SER A 457 -39.73 -14.90 48.97
C SER A 457 -41.21 -14.85 48.62
N VAL A 458 -41.55 -14.16 47.53
CA VAL A 458 -42.32 -14.75 46.43
C VAL A 458 -41.61 -14.37 45.14
#